data_AF-A0A7J4KEA0-F1
#
_entry.id   AF-A0A7J4KEA0-F1
#
_cell.length_a   1.000
_cell.length_b   1.000
_cell.length_c   1.000
_cell.angle_alpha   90.00
_cell.angle_beta   90.00
_cell.angle_gamma   90.00
#
_symmetry.space_group_name_H-M   'P 1'
#
loop_
_entity.id
_entity.type
_entity.pdbx_description
1 polymer ?
#
loop_
_entity_poly.entity_id
_entity_poly.type
_entity_poly.pdbx_seq_one_letter_code
_entity_poly.pdbx_strand_id
1 'polypeptide(L)'
;MENESGLSRNIIFALVLAVVIIVVAAIIILFVFPPAPATIPSFQANIERSGSVVYLYHDGGDALPKAKTVFRINGGEVPSDTITFLHGQDWPWTTGETVRIQAAALTPELVEILYLDETAPVVLFSTR
;
A
#
# COMPACT_ATOMS: atom_id res chain seq x y z
N MET A 1 36.97 28.79 -37.88
CA MET A 1 37.59 28.59 -36.54
C MET A 1 37.04 29.54 -35.47
N GLU A 2 37.07 30.87 -35.61
CA GLU A 2 36.49 31.75 -34.57
C GLU A 2 34.96 31.71 -34.48
N ASN A 3 34.27 31.54 -35.63
CA ASN A 3 32.81 31.43 -35.71
C ASN A 3 32.26 30.12 -35.10
N GLU A 4 32.96 29.00 -35.29
CA GLU A 4 32.60 27.68 -34.74
C GLU A 4 32.77 27.63 -33.22
N SER A 5 33.76 28.32 -32.68
CA SER A 5 33.96 28.49 -31.23
C SER A 5 32.85 29.33 -30.59
N GLY A 6 32.44 30.44 -31.22
CA GLY A 6 31.33 31.27 -30.75
C GLY A 6 29.98 30.53 -30.79
N LEU A 7 29.72 29.79 -31.87
CA LEU A 7 28.49 29.01 -32.03
C LEU A 7 28.40 27.84 -31.04
N SER A 8 29.47 27.06 -30.90
CA SER A 8 29.53 25.95 -29.93
C SER A 8 29.39 26.43 -28.49
N ARG A 9 30.02 27.55 -28.12
CA ARG A 9 29.86 28.15 -26.79
C ARG A 9 28.41 28.54 -26.51
N ASN A 10 27.74 29.18 -27.46
CA ASN A 10 26.35 29.59 -27.31
C ASN A 10 25.39 28.40 -27.21
N ILE A 11 25.64 27.34 -27.99
CA ILE A 11 24.86 26.08 -27.90
C ILE A 11 25.05 25.43 -26.52
N ILE A 12 26.28 25.35 -26.02
CA ILE A 12 26.55 24.81 -24.68
C ILE A 12 25.85 25.63 -23.60
N PHE A 13 25.92 26.96 -23.67
CA PHE A 13 25.21 27.82 -22.71
C PHE A 13 23.69 27.64 -22.77
N ALA A 14 23.12 27.54 -23.98
CA ALA A 14 21.68 27.30 -24.15
C ALA A 14 21.27 25.94 -23.57
N LEU A 15 22.08 24.90 -23.76
CA LEU A 15 21.83 23.57 -23.19
C LEU A 15 21.90 23.59 -21.67
N VAL A 16 22.92 24.23 -21.09
CA VAL A 16 23.06 24.36 -19.62
C VAL A 16 21.88 25.13 -19.05
N LEU A 17 21.49 26.24 -19.68
CA LEU A 17 20.34 27.04 -19.24
C LEU A 17 19.04 26.23 -19.28
N ALA A 18 18.82 25.45 -20.35
CA ALA A 18 17.66 24.59 -20.46
C ALA A 18 17.60 23.53 -19.33
N VAL A 19 18.74 22.89 -19.01
CA VAL A 19 18.81 21.94 -17.90
C VAL A 19 18.50 22.61 -16.56
N VAL A 20 19.05 23.80 -16.32
CA VAL A 20 18.76 24.55 -15.08
C VAL A 20 17.27 24.87 -14.97
N ILE A 21 16.64 25.32 -16.06
CA ILE A 21 15.20 25.60 -16.07
C ILE A 21 14.39 24.34 -15.77
N ILE A 22 14.74 23.19 -16.36
CA ILE A 22 14.07 21.92 -16.10
C ILE A 22 14.20 21.50 -14.63
N VAL A 23 15.40 21.60 -14.05
CA VAL A 23 15.64 21.26 -12.64
C VAL A 23 14.84 22.17 -11.72
N VAL A 24 14.86 23.48 -11.96
CA VAL A 24 14.09 24.45 -11.17
C VAL A 24 12.60 24.18 -11.28
N ALA A 25 12.09 23.90 -12.50
CA ALA A 25 10.69 23.56 -12.71
C ALA A 25 10.30 22.27 -11.97
N ALA A 26 11.13 21.23 -12.00
CA ALA A 26 10.89 19.98 -11.28
C ALA A 26 10.82 20.21 -9.76
N ILE A 27 11.74 21.03 -9.20
CA ILE A 27 11.71 21.40 -7.79
C ILE A 27 10.41 22.14 -7.45
N ILE A 28 10.03 23.15 -8.25
CA ILE A 28 8.78 23.90 -8.05
C ILE A 28 7.58 22.95 -8.06
N ILE A 29 7.52 22.00 -9.01
CA ILE A 29 6.43 21.02 -9.08
C ILE A 29 6.33 20.21 -7.80
N LEU A 30 7.44 19.75 -7.23
CA LEU A 30 7.42 18.97 -5.98
C LEU A 30 6.87 19.76 -4.78
N PHE A 31 7.09 21.08 -4.75
CA PHE A 31 6.56 21.95 -3.69
C PHE A 31 5.11 22.38 -3.91
N VAL A 32 4.72 22.64 -5.16
CA VAL A 32 3.36 23.06 -5.53
C VAL A 32 2.39 21.88 -5.54
N PHE A 33 2.87 20.71 -5.95
CA PHE A 33 2.13 19.46 -6.02
C PHE A 33 2.85 18.41 -5.15
N PRO A 34 2.80 18.55 -3.81
CA PRO A 34 3.29 17.48 -2.95
C PRO A 34 2.53 16.19 -3.27
N PRO A 35 3.16 15.01 -3.13
CA PRO A 35 2.46 13.74 -3.29
C PRO A 35 1.23 13.72 -2.38
N ALA A 36 0.15 13.13 -2.88
CA ALA A 36 -1.07 13.01 -2.10
C ALA A 36 -0.75 12.30 -0.77
N PRO A 37 -1.28 12.79 0.37
CA PRO A 37 -1.09 12.12 1.64
C PRO A 37 -1.53 10.66 1.52
N ALA A 38 -0.74 9.75 2.06
CA ALA A 38 -1.16 8.36 2.14
C ALA A 38 -2.44 8.27 2.99
N THR A 39 -3.53 7.79 2.38
CA THR A 39 -4.82 7.66 3.04
C THR A 39 -4.92 6.29 3.68
N ILE A 40 -5.10 6.25 5.01
CA ILE A 40 -5.47 5.03 5.72
C ILE A 40 -6.87 4.65 5.23
N PRO A 41 -7.07 3.43 4.68
CA PRO A 41 -8.38 3.02 4.18
C PRO A 41 -9.38 2.92 5.33
N SER A 42 -10.62 3.35 5.06
CA SER A 42 -11.74 3.00 5.92
C SER A 42 -12.02 1.51 5.77
N PHE A 43 -12.12 0.77 6.86
CA PHE A 43 -12.30 -0.67 6.79
C PHE A 43 -13.14 -1.17 7.96
N GLN A 44 -14.11 -2.03 7.66
CA GLN A 44 -14.95 -2.70 8.64
C GLN A 44 -14.97 -4.19 8.33
N ALA A 45 -14.83 -5.01 9.36
CA ALA A 45 -14.90 -6.45 9.22
C ALA A 45 -15.62 -7.10 10.39
N ASN A 46 -16.20 -8.25 10.10
CA ASN A 46 -16.70 -9.18 11.09
C ASN A 46 -15.82 -10.42 11.13
N ILE A 47 -15.71 -11.02 12.32
CA ILE A 47 -14.90 -12.21 12.54
C ILE A 47 -15.78 -13.37 13.00
N GLU A 48 -15.51 -14.55 12.48
CA GLU A 48 -15.99 -15.82 13.02
C GLU A 48 -14.81 -16.76 13.23
N ARG A 49 -14.81 -17.48 14.36
CA ARG A 49 -13.74 -18.42 14.72
C ARG A 49 -14.32 -19.82 14.87
N SER A 50 -13.73 -20.78 14.18
CA SER A 50 -14.11 -22.19 14.26
C SER A 50 -12.87 -23.05 14.42
N GLY A 51 -12.55 -23.38 15.68
CA GLY A 51 -11.30 -24.04 16.04
C GLY A 51 -10.09 -23.20 15.65
N SER A 52 -9.20 -23.76 14.83
CA SER A 52 -8.02 -23.08 14.29
C SER A 52 -8.28 -22.29 13.00
N VAL A 53 -9.53 -22.19 12.55
CA VAL A 53 -9.90 -21.43 11.35
C VAL A 53 -10.52 -20.10 11.75
N VAL A 54 -10.03 -19.03 11.12
CA VAL A 54 -10.59 -17.69 11.22
C VAL A 54 -11.23 -17.32 9.90
N TYR A 55 -12.48 -16.87 9.96
CA TYR A 55 -13.20 -16.26 8.85
C TYR A 55 -13.32 -14.76 9.11
N LEU A 56 -12.95 -13.97 8.12
CA LEU A 56 -13.01 -12.51 8.16
C LEU A 56 -13.88 -12.05 7.00
N TYR A 57 -15.01 -11.44 7.31
CA TYR A 57 -15.94 -10.89 6.34
C TYR A 57 -15.74 -9.38 6.24
N HIS A 58 -15.53 -8.86 5.02
CA HIS A 58 -15.42 -7.41 4.77
C HIS A 58 -16.82 -6.80 4.74
N ASP A 59 -17.13 -5.99 5.76
CA ASP A 59 -18.46 -5.45 6.02
C ASP A 59 -18.64 -4.01 5.52
N GLY A 60 -17.58 -3.40 4.99
CA GLY A 60 -17.66 -2.07 4.39
C GLY A 60 -16.36 -1.28 4.41
N GLY A 61 -16.37 -0.18 3.66
CA GLY A 61 -15.20 0.67 3.47
C GLY A 61 -14.50 0.42 2.13
N ASP A 62 -13.20 0.66 2.12
CA ASP A 62 -12.34 0.62 0.94
C ASP A 62 -11.83 -0.80 0.66
N ALA A 63 -11.46 -1.04 -0.60
CA ALA A 63 -10.82 -2.27 -1.02
C ALA A 63 -9.38 -2.37 -0.47
N LEU A 64 -9.01 -3.54 0.05
CA LEU A 64 -7.68 -3.78 0.61
C LEU A 64 -6.80 -4.57 -0.39
N PRO A 65 -5.72 -3.98 -0.94
CA PRO A 65 -4.85 -4.67 -1.87
C PRO A 65 -3.87 -5.62 -1.16
N LYS A 66 -3.53 -6.73 -1.80
CA LYS A 66 -2.61 -7.76 -1.24
C LYS A 66 -1.30 -7.16 -0.72
N ALA A 67 -0.68 -6.31 -1.52
CA ALA A 67 0.65 -5.76 -1.24
C ALA A 67 0.72 -4.87 0.00
N LYS A 68 -0.42 -4.38 0.49
CA LYS A 68 -0.48 -3.51 1.68
C LYS A 68 -1.24 -4.12 2.84
N THR A 69 -1.75 -5.34 2.72
CA THR A 69 -2.60 -5.96 3.75
C THR A 69 -1.83 -7.05 4.45
N VAL A 70 -1.72 -6.94 5.77
CA VAL A 70 -1.03 -7.92 6.62
C VAL A 70 -2.00 -8.42 7.68
N PHE A 71 -2.08 -9.74 7.83
CA PHE A 71 -2.88 -10.35 8.89
C PHE A 71 -1.96 -10.83 9.98
N ARG A 72 -2.37 -10.64 11.23
CA ARG A 72 -1.71 -11.20 12.41
C ARG A 72 -2.69 -11.99 13.24
N ILE A 73 -2.24 -13.14 13.72
CA ILE A 73 -2.97 -13.98 14.65
C ILE A 73 -2.06 -14.26 15.86
N ASN A 74 -2.52 -13.91 17.06
CA ASN A 74 -1.76 -13.99 18.31
C ASN A 74 -0.38 -13.30 18.21
N GLY A 75 -0.31 -12.19 17.48
CA GLY A 75 0.93 -11.44 17.22
C GLY A 75 1.84 -12.03 16.15
N GLY A 76 1.57 -13.24 15.66
CA GLY A 76 2.28 -13.87 14.54
C GLY A 76 1.71 -13.43 13.20
N GLU A 77 2.58 -13.03 12.26
CA GLU A 77 2.17 -12.69 10.90
C GLU A 77 1.73 -13.92 10.12
N VAL A 78 0.62 -13.80 9.40
CA VAL A 78 0.08 -14.84 8.53
C VAL A 78 0.67 -14.66 7.13
N PRO A 79 1.36 -15.67 6.58
CA PRO A 79 1.90 -15.59 5.22
C PRO A 79 0.80 -15.39 4.18
N SER A 80 0.98 -14.42 3.27
CA SER A 80 -0.06 -14.00 2.32
C SER A 80 -0.50 -15.07 1.31
N ASP A 81 0.30 -16.12 1.13
CA ASP A 81 0.03 -17.30 0.30
C ASP A 81 -0.86 -18.34 0.98
N THR A 82 -1.01 -18.26 2.32
CA THR A 82 -1.90 -19.14 3.09
C THR A 82 -3.32 -18.58 3.21
N ILE A 83 -3.53 -17.35 2.74
CA ILE A 83 -4.81 -16.65 2.79
C ILE A 83 -5.65 -17.10 1.60
N THR A 84 -6.84 -17.61 1.89
CA THR A 84 -7.79 -18.09 0.87
C THR A 84 -9.08 -17.29 0.91
N PHE A 85 -9.58 -16.87 -0.23
CA PHE A 85 -10.90 -16.27 -0.33
C PHE A 85 -11.95 -17.35 -0.58
N LEU A 86 -13.14 -17.17 -0.02
CA LEU A 86 -14.27 -18.04 -0.31
C LEU A 86 -14.84 -17.74 -1.72
N HIS A 87 -15.63 -18.66 -2.26
CA HIS A 87 -16.34 -18.51 -3.53
C HIS A 87 -15.50 -18.17 -4.77
N GLY A 88 -14.20 -18.52 -4.76
CA GLY A 88 -13.30 -18.28 -5.91
C GLY A 88 -12.96 -16.81 -6.12
N GLN A 89 -13.14 -15.98 -5.11
CA GLN A 89 -12.74 -14.57 -5.09
C GLN A 89 -11.21 -14.47 -4.96
N ASP A 90 -10.66 -13.27 -5.18
CA ASP A 90 -9.24 -13.00 -5.02
C ASP A 90 -9.04 -11.52 -4.73
N TRP A 91 -7.79 -11.15 -4.46
CA TRP A 91 -7.37 -9.77 -4.26
C TRP A 91 -7.78 -8.84 -5.41
N PRO A 92 -8.09 -7.56 -5.14
CA PRO A 92 -8.14 -6.92 -3.81
C PRO A 92 -9.34 -7.39 -2.97
N TRP A 93 -9.19 -7.41 -1.64
CA TRP A 93 -10.27 -7.80 -0.75
C TRP A 93 -11.31 -6.67 -0.66
N THR A 94 -12.52 -6.93 -1.13
CA THR A 94 -13.61 -5.95 -1.22
C THR A 94 -14.79 -6.29 -0.30
N THR A 95 -15.71 -5.33 -0.14
CA THR A 95 -16.93 -5.49 0.66
C THR A 95 -17.78 -6.66 0.16
N GLY A 96 -18.27 -7.48 1.09
CA GLY A 96 -19.07 -8.67 0.79
C GLY A 96 -18.25 -9.95 0.65
N GLU A 97 -16.92 -9.86 0.64
CA GLU A 97 -16.05 -11.00 0.45
C GLU A 97 -15.52 -11.55 1.79
N THR A 98 -15.33 -12.86 1.85
CA THR A 98 -14.82 -13.54 3.05
C THR A 98 -13.45 -14.13 2.80
N VAL A 99 -12.52 -13.78 3.68
CA VAL A 99 -11.20 -14.39 3.77
C VAL A 99 -11.24 -15.49 4.82
N ARG A 100 -10.66 -16.64 4.50
CA ARG A 100 -10.43 -17.78 5.39
C ARG A 100 -8.94 -17.94 5.64
N ILE A 101 -8.57 -18.02 6.91
CA ILE A 101 -7.19 -18.22 7.36
C ILE A 101 -7.14 -19.45 8.26
N GLN A 102 -6.23 -20.36 7.93
CA GLN A 102 -5.85 -21.47 8.81
C GLN A 102 -4.77 -20.97 9.77
N ALA A 103 -5.14 -20.70 11.02
CA ALA A 103 -4.19 -20.32 12.04
C ALA A 103 -3.25 -21.48 12.38
N ALA A 104 -1.99 -21.17 12.65
CA ALA A 104 -1.03 -22.13 13.21
C ALA A 104 -1.39 -22.52 14.65
N ALA A 105 -1.99 -21.58 15.40
CA ALA A 105 -2.50 -21.83 16.75
C ALA A 105 -3.86 -22.53 16.70
N LEU A 106 -4.10 -23.44 17.65
CA LEU A 106 -5.40 -24.10 17.80
C LEU A 106 -6.51 -23.13 18.25
N THR A 107 -6.12 -22.04 18.93
CA THR A 107 -7.02 -21.01 19.45
C THR A 107 -6.53 -19.62 18.99
N PRO A 108 -7.07 -19.07 17.90
CA PRO A 108 -6.75 -17.73 17.43
C PRO A 108 -7.48 -16.69 18.29
N GLU A 109 -6.85 -16.27 19.39
CA GLU A 109 -7.42 -15.29 20.33
C GLU A 109 -7.39 -13.90 19.71
N LEU A 110 -6.20 -13.33 19.50
CA LEU A 110 -6.05 -12.01 18.91
C LEU A 110 -5.97 -12.13 17.39
N VAL A 111 -6.84 -11.43 16.67
CA VAL A 111 -6.77 -11.30 15.21
C VAL A 111 -6.69 -9.82 14.85
N GLU A 112 -5.70 -9.48 14.05
CA GLU A 112 -5.43 -8.11 13.62
C GLU A 112 -5.24 -8.06 12.11
N ILE A 113 -5.74 -6.98 11.52
CA ILE A 113 -5.51 -6.62 10.12
C ILE A 113 -4.78 -5.28 10.12
N LEU A 114 -3.61 -5.27 9.51
CA LEU A 114 -2.75 -4.11 9.41
C LEU A 114 -2.67 -3.66 7.95
N TYR A 115 -2.59 -2.36 7.77
CA TYR A 115 -2.31 -1.70 6.50
C TYR A 115 -0.89 -1.16 6.50
N LEU A 116 -0.11 -1.53 5.48
CA LEU A 116 1.23 -0.99 5.26
C LEU A 116 1.11 0.40 4.65
N ASP A 117 1.19 1.41 5.52
CA ASP A 117 1.40 2.80 5.12
C ASP A 117 2.88 3.06 4.80
N GLU A 118 3.17 4.16 4.09
CA GLU A 118 4.54 4.55 3.71
C GLU A 118 5.44 4.86 4.90
N THR A 119 4.84 5.24 6.05
CA THR A 119 5.59 5.62 7.26
C THR A 119 5.65 4.50 8.30
N ALA A 120 4.51 3.86 8.61
CA ALA A 120 4.43 2.77 9.58
C ALA A 120 3.16 1.93 9.37
N PRO A 121 3.17 0.62 9.70
CA PRO A 121 1.94 -0.17 9.66
C PRO A 121 0.86 0.38 10.60
N VAL A 122 -0.37 0.48 10.10
CA VAL A 122 -1.54 0.94 10.87
C VAL A 122 -2.48 -0.24 11.10
N VAL A 123 -2.96 -0.42 12.32
CA VAL A 123 -3.98 -1.43 12.62
C VAL A 123 -5.34 -0.92 12.14
N LEU A 124 -5.93 -1.59 11.16
CA LEU A 124 -7.29 -1.29 10.65
C LEU A 124 -8.37 -1.98 11.47
N PHE A 125 -8.07 -3.19 11.95
CA PHE A 125 -9.02 -4.02 12.69
C PHE A 125 -8.26 -4.84 13.73
N SER A 126 -8.81 -4.95 14.92
CA SER A 126 -8.26 -5.76 16.01
C SER A 126 -9.39 -6.29 16.87
N THR A 127 -9.38 -7.58 17.13
CA THR A 127 -10.41 -8.25 17.92
C THR A 127 -9.82 -9.44 18.68
N ARG A 128 -10.38 -9.72 19.86
CA ARG A 128 -10.01 -10.85 20.72
C ARG A 128 -11.06 -11.95 20.70
#